data_AF-A0A3R7BYD5-F1
#
_entry.id   AF-A0A3R7BYD5-F1
#
_cell.length_a   1.000
_cell.length_b   1.000
_cell.length_c   1.000
_cell.angle_alpha   90.00
_cell.angle_beta   90.00
_cell.angle_gamma   90.00
#
_symmetry.space_group_name_H-M   'P 1'
#
loop_
_entity.id
_entity.type
_entity.pdbx_description
1 polymer ?
#
loop_
_entity_poly.entity_id
_entity_poly.type
_entity_poly.pdbx_seq_one_letter_code
_entity_poly.pdbx_strand_id
1 'polypeptide(L)'
;MAGKPELLMPSTEHEGRMTLDLRVFAYENFLEFIVWTVRERDIGLGALSGYRSAVKSLYIDQGIALPEPYDGDMKSVAQNLQNGSKEFTGKRPMSFSVFEHLCAASMGLPDCGFTHLYLVLSWNLMCRSKSTETI
;
A
#
# COMPACT_ATOMS: atom_id res chain seq x y z
N MET A 1 -1.29 -11.07 22.52
CA MET A 1 -0.04 -10.32 22.72
C MET A 1 -0.37 -9.04 23.45
N ALA A 2 0.25 -8.82 24.61
CA ALA A 2 0.18 -7.53 25.27
C ALA A 2 0.80 -6.48 24.32
N GLY A 3 0.15 -5.33 24.16
CA GLY A 3 0.74 -4.24 23.39
C GLY A 3 2.10 -3.85 23.97
N LYS A 4 2.99 -3.32 23.13
CA LYS A 4 4.29 -2.75 23.53
C LYS A 4 4.18 -1.21 23.62
N PRO A 5 3.50 -0.64 24.63
CA PRO A 5 3.32 0.81 24.74
C PRO A 5 4.64 1.56 24.89
N GLU A 6 5.69 0.90 25.37
CA GLU A 6 7.04 1.43 25.52
C GLU A 6 7.71 1.83 24.19
N LEU A 7 7.19 1.36 23.06
CA LEU A 7 7.67 1.74 21.73
C LEU A 7 7.05 3.04 21.22
N LEU A 8 6.19 3.68 22.01
CA LEU A 8 5.43 4.85 21.60
C LEU A 8 5.81 6.07 22.45
N MET A 9 5.78 7.24 21.82
CA MET A 9 5.92 8.54 22.46
C MET A 9 4.81 9.50 21.98
N PRO A 10 4.50 10.57 22.72
CA PRO A 10 3.57 11.59 22.25
C PRO A 10 4.03 12.21 20.91
N SER A 11 3.11 12.35 19.97
CA SER A 11 3.37 13.03 18.70
C SER A 11 3.44 14.54 18.90
N THR A 12 4.44 15.18 18.31
CA THR A 12 4.60 16.64 18.31
C THR A 12 3.74 17.35 17.26
N GLU A 13 3.28 16.62 16.24
CA GLU A 13 2.50 17.17 15.12
C GLU A 13 0.99 17.11 15.37
N HIS A 14 0.54 16.16 16.21
CA HIS A 14 -0.87 15.92 16.45
C HIS A 14 -1.14 15.72 17.94
N GLU A 15 -1.74 16.75 18.55
CA GLU A 15 -2.10 16.74 19.96
C GLU A 15 -3.01 15.54 20.30
N GLY A 16 -2.63 14.79 21.33
CA GLY A 16 -3.34 13.58 21.77
C GLY A 16 -3.05 12.31 20.97
N ARG A 17 -2.17 12.34 19.95
CA ARG A 17 -1.73 11.13 19.22
C ARG A 17 -0.38 10.62 19.70
N MET A 18 -0.16 9.33 19.55
CA MET A 18 1.12 8.67 19.79
C MET A 18 1.84 8.42 18.46
N THR A 19 3.17 8.48 18.47
CA THR A 19 4.07 8.12 17.37
C THR A 19 5.10 7.09 17.86
N LEU A 20 5.86 6.48 16.94
CA LEU A 20 6.94 5.57 17.31
C LEU A 20 8.08 6.36 17.98
N ASP A 21 8.54 5.85 19.12
CA ASP A 21 9.75 6.35 19.77
C ASP A 21 10.98 5.73 19.10
N LEU A 22 11.60 6.46 18.16
CA LEU A 22 12.76 5.99 17.42
C LEU A 22 14.02 5.76 18.27
N ARG A 23 14.01 6.14 19.56
CA ARG A 23 15.10 5.87 20.51
C ARG A 23 15.06 4.44 21.04
N VAL A 24 13.87 3.85 21.09
CA VAL A 24 13.62 2.50 21.63
C VAL A 24 13.20 1.54 20.51
N PHE A 25 12.52 2.05 19.49
CA PHE A 25 12.07 1.29 18.34
C PHE A 25 13.25 0.86 17.45
N ALA A 26 13.72 -0.36 17.65
CA ALA A 26 14.73 -1.01 16.83
C ALA A 26 14.14 -1.78 15.62
N TYR A 27 15.00 -2.16 14.68
CA TYR A 27 14.63 -2.90 13.46
C TYR A 27 13.99 -4.27 13.77
N GLU A 28 14.37 -4.91 14.87
CA GLU A 28 13.78 -6.17 15.33
C GLU A 28 12.30 -6.02 15.65
N ASN A 29 11.89 -4.91 16.26
CA ASN A 29 10.48 -4.62 16.52
C ASN A 29 9.69 -4.45 15.22
N PHE A 30 10.32 -3.84 14.21
CA PHE A 30 9.74 -3.74 12.87
C PHE A 30 9.59 -5.12 12.23
N LEU A 31 10.59 -5.99 12.32
CA LEU A 31 10.51 -7.36 11.81
C LEU A 31 9.41 -8.18 12.51
N GLU A 32 9.32 -8.12 13.84
CA GLU A 32 8.24 -8.76 14.60
C GLU A 32 6.86 -8.28 14.14
N PHE A 33 6.71 -6.96 13.96
CA PHE A 33 5.49 -6.38 13.42
C PHE A 33 5.17 -6.95 12.04
N ILE A 34 6.15 -7.05 11.13
CA ILE A 34 5.94 -7.56 9.77
C ILE A 34 5.59 -9.05 9.78
N VAL A 35 6.26 -9.86 10.59
CA VAL A 35 5.97 -11.29 10.73
C VAL A 35 4.56 -11.50 11.27
N TRP A 36 4.16 -10.76 12.31
CA TRP A 36 2.81 -10.80 12.84
C TRP A 36 1.79 -10.36 11.78
N THR A 37 2.07 -9.25 11.09
CA THR A 37 1.22 -8.66 10.06
C THR A 37 0.96 -9.61 8.91
N VAL A 38 1.97 -10.35 8.44
CA VAL A 38 1.81 -11.36 7.38
C VAL A 38 1.04 -12.61 7.84
N ARG A 39 1.16 -12.98 9.12
CA ARG A 39 0.50 -14.18 9.67
C ARG A 39 -0.97 -13.94 10.02
N GLU A 40 -1.26 -12.79 10.61
CA GLU A 40 -2.55 -12.48 11.23
C GLU A 40 -3.44 -11.61 10.34
N ARG A 41 -2.88 -11.00 9.29
CA ARG A 41 -3.63 -10.18 8.35
C ARG A 41 -3.35 -10.62 6.92
N ASP A 42 -4.41 -10.74 6.14
CA ASP A 42 -4.30 -10.99 4.69
C ASP A 42 -3.96 -9.67 3.98
N ILE A 43 -2.67 -9.35 3.93
CA ILE A 43 -2.19 -8.09 3.35
C ILE A 43 -1.16 -8.38 2.27
N GLY A 44 -1.35 -7.72 1.11
CA GLY A 44 -0.44 -7.84 -0.01
C GLY A 44 0.95 -7.25 0.27
N LEU A 45 1.96 -7.77 -0.43
CA LEU A 45 3.36 -7.32 -0.35
C LEU A 45 3.56 -5.80 -0.52
N GLY A 46 2.68 -5.15 -1.28
CA GLY A 46 2.70 -3.69 -1.47
C GLY A 46 2.46 -2.90 -0.17
N ALA A 47 1.64 -3.41 0.74
CA ALA A 47 1.41 -2.77 2.04
C ALA A 47 2.64 -2.87 2.95
N LEU A 48 3.37 -3.99 2.89
CA LEU A 48 4.61 -4.18 3.67
C LEU A 48 5.67 -3.15 3.25
N SER A 49 5.85 -2.96 1.94
CA SER A 49 6.72 -1.87 1.46
C SER A 49 6.26 -0.50 1.90
N GLY A 50 4.95 -0.28 1.99
CA GLY A 50 4.36 0.96 2.54
C GLY A 50 4.72 1.18 4.00
N TYR A 51 4.66 0.15 4.85
CA TYR A 51 5.05 0.26 6.26
C TYR A 51 6.53 0.60 6.42
N ARG A 52 7.42 -0.02 5.64
CA ARG A 52 8.84 0.36 5.62
C ARG A 52 9.05 1.81 5.21
N SER A 53 8.39 2.25 4.14
CA SER A 53 8.49 3.64 3.69
C SER A 53 7.99 4.62 4.75
N ALA A 54 6.90 4.30 5.46
CA ALA A 54 6.40 5.14 6.54
C ALA A 54 7.40 5.26 7.71
N VAL A 55 8.03 4.15 8.10
CA VAL A 55 9.09 4.19 9.13
C VAL A 55 10.30 4.99 8.64
N LYS A 56 10.75 4.78 7.39
CA LYS A 56 11.84 5.60 6.79
C LYS A 56 11.52 7.09 6.81
N SER A 57 10.30 7.47 6.41
CA SER A 57 9.83 8.85 6.46
C SER A 57 9.92 9.40 7.88
N LEU A 58 9.48 8.64 8.89
CA LEU A 58 9.57 9.09 10.28
C LEU A 58 11.01 9.36 10.75
N TYR A 59 11.99 8.52 10.34
CA TYR A 59 13.42 8.79 10.61
C TYR A 59 13.88 10.11 9.98
N ILE A 60 13.46 10.37 8.74
CA ILE A 60 13.77 11.61 8.01
C ILE A 60 13.14 12.81 8.70
N ASP A 61 11.86 12.72 9.05
CA ASP A 61 11.08 13.79 9.66
C ASP A 61 11.63 14.18 11.05
N GLN A 62 12.13 13.20 11.81
CA GLN A 62 12.78 13.43 13.11
C GLN A 62 14.28 13.79 12.98
N GLY A 63 14.84 13.81 11.77
CA GLY A 63 16.27 14.10 11.54
C GLY A 63 17.22 13.06 12.12
N ILE A 64 16.77 11.82 12.30
CA ILE A 64 17.55 10.72 12.87
C ILE A 64 18.15 9.91 11.72
N ALA A 65 19.44 9.54 11.85
CA ALA A 65 20.11 8.71 10.86
C ALA A 65 19.37 7.37 10.69
N LEU A 66 19.00 7.05 9.44
CA LEU A 66 18.31 5.81 9.12
C LEU A 66 19.25 4.61 9.34
N PRO A 67 18.83 3.58 10.10
CA PRO A 67 19.64 2.37 10.25
C PRO A 67 19.82 1.62 8.92
N GLU A 68 21.04 1.13 8.66
CA GLU A 68 21.40 0.36 7.45
C GLU A 68 20.43 -0.79 7.10
N PRO A 69 19.89 -1.57 8.07
CA PRO A 69 18.96 -2.66 7.75
C PRO A 69 17.70 -2.22 7.02
N TYR A 70 17.30 -0.94 7.17
CA TYR A 70 16.16 -0.41 6.43
C TYR A 70 16.47 -0.21 4.95
N ASP A 71 17.68 -0.37 4.45
CA ASP A 71 18.01 -0.20 3.02
C ASP A 71 17.85 -1.47 2.17
N GLY A 72 17.81 -2.65 2.81
CA GLY A 72 17.62 -3.94 2.14
C GLY A 72 16.25 -4.15 1.48
N ASP A 73 16.17 -5.08 0.52
CA ASP A 73 14.92 -5.39 -0.17
C ASP A 73 13.96 -6.21 0.73
N MET A 74 12.97 -5.52 1.29
CA MET A 74 11.93 -6.09 2.14
C MET A 74 11.10 -7.17 1.43
N LYS A 75 11.07 -7.19 0.09
CA LYS A 75 10.41 -8.26 -0.66
C LYS A 75 11.04 -9.61 -0.37
N SER A 76 12.36 -9.67 -0.12
CA SER A 76 13.04 -10.93 0.20
C SER A 76 12.56 -11.53 1.53
N VAL A 77 12.46 -10.71 2.58
CA VAL A 77 12.01 -11.12 3.92
C VAL A 77 10.56 -11.61 3.89
N ALA A 78 9.68 -10.88 3.20
CA ALA A 78 8.28 -11.27 3.06
C ALA A 78 8.07 -12.48 2.15
N GLN A 79 8.84 -12.59 1.05
CA GLN A 79 8.79 -13.76 0.17
C GLN A 79 9.24 -15.03 0.88
N ASN A 80 10.31 -14.96 1.68
CA ASN A 80 10.78 -16.09 2.50
C ASN A 80 9.72 -16.53 3.52
N LEU A 81 8.92 -15.60 4.03
CA LEU A 81 7.83 -15.88 4.98
C LEU A 81 6.56 -16.44 4.30
N GLN A 82 6.34 -16.12 3.02
CA GLN A 82 5.17 -16.52 2.22
C GLN A 82 5.39 -17.77 1.34
N ASN A 83 6.41 -18.59 1.61
CA ASN A 83 6.83 -19.76 0.80
C ASN A 83 5.82 -20.95 0.76
N GLY A 84 4.51 -20.70 0.69
CA GLY A 84 3.45 -21.71 0.58
C GLY A 84 2.62 -21.67 -0.70
N SER A 85 2.30 -20.50 -1.25
CA SER A 85 1.68 -20.39 -2.58
C SER A 85 1.67 -18.92 -3.03
N LYS A 86 2.42 -18.61 -4.09
CA LYS A 86 2.26 -17.32 -4.78
C LYS A 86 1.11 -17.47 -5.76
N GLU A 87 -0.12 -17.23 -5.31
CA GLU A 87 -1.12 -16.76 -6.27
C GLU A 87 -0.68 -15.37 -6.75
N PHE A 88 -0.68 -15.15 -8.06
CA PHE A 88 -0.39 -13.85 -8.63
C PHE A 88 -1.50 -12.87 -8.22
N THR A 89 -1.27 -12.10 -7.15
CA THR A 89 -2.20 -11.06 -6.66
C THR A 89 -2.05 -9.72 -7.39
N GLY A 90 -1.20 -9.69 -8.43
CA GLY A 90 -0.98 -8.50 -9.24
C GLY A 90 -2.21 -8.16 -10.09
N LYS A 91 -2.41 -6.87 -10.35
CA LYS A 91 -3.40 -6.42 -11.33
C LYS A 91 -2.96 -6.92 -12.71
N ARG A 92 -3.76 -7.77 -13.35
CA ARG A 92 -3.54 -8.17 -14.74
C ARG A 92 -3.95 -7.02 -15.65
N PRO A 93 -3.13 -6.63 -16.65
CA PRO A 93 -3.54 -5.69 -17.67
C PRO A 93 -4.82 -6.19 -18.36
N MET A 94 -5.77 -5.28 -18.57
CA MET A 94 -6.99 -5.59 -19.31
C MET A 94 -6.65 -5.71 -20.79
N SER A 95 -7.16 -6.75 -21.46
CA SER A 95 -7.01 -6.87 -22.91
C SER A 95 -7.95 -5.91 -23.64
N PHE A 96 -7.59 -5.54 -24.87
CA PHE A 96 -8.45 -4.70 -25.72
C PHE A 96 -9.83 -5.32 -25.96
N SER A 97 -9.90 -6.65 -26.11
CA SER A 97 -11.18 -7.36 -26.27
C SER A 97 -12.12 -7.23 -25.06
N VAL A 98 -11.57 -7.23 -23.85
CA VAL A 98 -12.35 -7.01 -22.63
C VAL A 98 -12.83 -5.57 -22.56
N PHE A 99 -11.97 -4.61 -22.94
CA PHE A 99 -12.36 -3.21 -23.05
C PHE A 99 -13.49 -2.99 -24.06
N GLU A 100 -13.40 -3.57 -25.25
CA GLU A 100 -14.44 -3.48 -26.28
C GLU A 100 -15.78 -4.03 -25.77
N HIS A 101 -15.75 -5.17 -25.09
CA HIS A 101 -16.95 -5.76 -24.49
C HIS A 101 -17.57 -4.85 -23.41
N LEU A 102 -16.75 -4.23 -22.55
CA LEU A 102 -17.22 -3.27 -21.55
C LEU A 102 -17.80 -2.00 -22.18
N CYS A 103 -17.20 -1.51 -23.26
CA CYS A 103 -17.71 -0.38 -24.04
C CYS A 103 -19.08 -0.70 -24.66
N ALA A 104 -19.26 -1.90 -25.22
CA ALA A 104 -20.55 -2.34 -25.76
C ALA A 104 -21.61 -2.49 -24.65
N ALA A 105 -21.25 -3.11 -23.52
CA ALA A 105 -22.16 -3.31 -22.39
C ALA A 105 -22.57 -1.98 -21.73
N SER A 106 -21.65 -1.02 -21.61
CA SER A 106 -21.92 0.29 -21.00
C SER A 106 -22.94 1.13 -21.76
N MET A 107 -23.08 0.95 -23.08
CA MET A 107 -24.10 1.63 -23.87
C MET A 107 -25.53 1.18 -23.53
N GLY A 108 -25.69 0.01 -22.90
CA GLY A 108 -26.99 -0.50 -22.44
C GLY A 108 -27.40 -0.01 -21.06
N LEU A 109 -26.56 0.77 -20.36
CA LEU A 109 -26.86 1.27 -19.04
C LEU A 109 -27.80 2.48 -19.09
N PRO A 110 -28.76 2.61 -18.16
CA PRO A 110 -29.67 3.75 -18.09
C PRO A 110 -29.00 4.96 -17.41
N ASP A 111 -27.77 5.28 -17.79
CA ASP A 111 -26.95 6.36 -17.24
C ASP A 111 -26.62 7.45 -18.27
N CYS A 112 -27.40 7.49 -19.36
CA CYS A 112 -27.22 8.40 -20.49
C CYS A 112 -25.83 8.30 -21.15
N GLY A 113 -25.17 7.15 -21.07
CA GLY A 113 -23.85 6.91 -21.68
C GLY A 113 -22.68 7.44 -20.84
N PHE A 114 -22.92 7.83 -19.58
CA PHE A 114 -21.87 8.33 -18.69
C PHE A 114 -20.77 7.29 -18.46
N THR A 115 -21.13 6.04 -18.17
CA THR A 115 -20.16 4.94 -18.00
C THR A 115 -19.34 4.73 -19.27
N HIS A 116 -19.98 4.79 -20.44
CA HIS A 116 -19.29 4.63 -21.72
C HIS A 116 -18.25 5.74 -21.93
N LEU A 117 -18.65 7.00 -21.75
CA LEU A 117 -17.74 8.15 -21.85
C LEU A 117 -16.58 8.03 -20.85
N TYR A 118 -16.88 7.67 -19.60
CA TYR A 118 -15.87 7.50 -18.55
C TYR A 118 -14.85 6.41 -18.87
N LEU A 119 -15.30 5.26 -19.38
CA LEU A 119 -14.43 4.15 -19.80
C LEU A 119 -13.53 4.57 -20.97
N VAL A 120 -14.11 5.22 -21.99
CA VAL A 120 -13.38 5.68 -23.19
C VAL A 120 -12.32 6.72 -22.82
N LEU A 121 -12.65 7.70 -21.98
CA LEU A 121 -11.70 8.71 -21.52
C LEU A 121 -10.60 8.09 -20.67
N SER A 122 -10.95 7.22 -19.71
CA SER A 122 -9.97 6.56 -18.84
C SER A 122 -8.99 5.70 -19.65
N TRP A 123 -9.47 5.00 -20.68
CA TRP A 123 -8.63 4.15 -21.53
C TRP A 123 -7.71 4.96 -22.46
N ASN A 124 -8.23 5.97 -23.15
CA ASN A 124 -7.45 6.72 -24.14
C ASN A 124 -6.46 7.70 -23.51
N LEU A 125 -6.82 8.30 -22.38
CA LEU A 125 -5.98 9.29 -21.70
C LEU A 125 -5.13 8.67 -20.58
N MET A 126 -5.30 7.38 -20.29
CA MET A 126 -4.63 6.68 -19.21
C MET A 126 -4.78 7.39 -17.86
N CYS A 127 -5.93 8.06 -17.66
CA CYS A 127 -6.22 8.85 -16.49
C CYS A 127 -6.50 7.96 -15.28
N ARG A 128 -6.09 8.44 -14.10
CA ARG A 128 -6.62 7.91 -12.85
C ARG A 128 -8.08 8.35 -12.70
N SER A 129 -8.86 7.58 -11.96
CA SER A 129 -10.30 7.80 -11.81
C SER A 129 -10.67 9.25 -11.44
N LYS A 130 -9.94 9.85 -10.48
CA LYS A 130 -10.13 11.24 -10.06
C LYS A 130 -9.81 12.26 -11.16
N SER A 131 -8.86 11.96 -12.03
CA SER A 131 -8.53 12.84 -13.16
C SER A 131 -9.60 12.75 -14.24
N THR A 132 -10.13 11.55 -14.50
CA THR A 132 -11.23 11.35 -15.47
C THR A 132 -12.50 12.09 -15.04
N GLU A 133 -12.80 12.12 -13.74
CA GLU A 133 -13.98 12.82 -13.18
C GLU A 133 -13.95 14.34 -13.42
N THR A 134 -12.76 14.93 -13.50
CA THR A 134 -12.58 16.38 -13.62
C THR A 134 -12.45 16.88 -15.06
N ILE A 135 -12.58 15.99 -16.06
CA ILE A 135 -12.60 16.34 -17.49
C ILE A 135 -14.01 16.80 -17.86
#